data_AF-A0A8T9SDL0-F1
#
_entry.id   AF-A0A8T9SDL0-F1
#
_cell.length_a   1.000
_cell.length_b   1.000
_cell.length_c   1.000
_cell.angle_alpha   90.00
_cell.angle_beta   90.00
_cell.angle_gamma   90.00
#
_symmetry.space_group_name_H-M   'P 1'
#
loop_
_entity.id
_entity.type
_entity.pdbx_description
1 polymer ?
#
loop_
_entity_poly.entity_id
_entity_poly.type
_entity_poly.pdbx_seq_one_letter_code
_entity_poly.pdbx_strand_id
1 'polypeptide(L)'
;MNIFSRQSGLFVLALLLVGSIIAAKAPAEGKQYDYVMVRRAGYDIAISGSDGRYEVRNIKSESKHWSYDEGPLFKVVNEFESKGYEVYSANTFSTTNSLCVLLRKPK
;
A
#
# COMPACT_ATOMS: atom_id res chain seq x y z
N MET A 1 -12.07 -43.42 -60.83
CA MET A 1 -10.77 -43.47 -60.13
C MET A 1 -10.54 -42.15 -59.43
N ASN A 2 -10.17 -42.23 -58.14
CA ASN A 2 -9.59 -41.20 -57.26
C ASN A 2 -10.50 -40.02 -56.87
N ILE A 3 -11.20 -40.08 -55.73
CA ILE A 3 -10.72 -39.89 -54.33
C ILE A 3 -10.14 -38.48 -54.13
N PHE A 4 -10.99 -37.56 -53.67
CA PHE A 4 -10.52 -36.47 -52.81
C PHE A 4 -11.30 -36.52 -51.49
N SER A 5 -10.55 -37.05 -50.53
CA SER A 5 -10.89 -37.37 -49.16
C SER A 5 -11.14 -36.12 -48.32
N ARG A 6 -12.27 -36.13 -47.61
CA ARG A 6 -12.46 -35.65 -46.22
C ARG A 6 -11.20 -35.06 -45.56
N GLN A 7 -11.11 -33.74 -45.44
CA GLN A 7 -10.05 -33.10 -44.65
C GLN A 7 -10.47 -31.77 -44.01
N SER A 8 -11.74 -31.64 -43.61
CA SER A 8 -12.28 -30.42 -42.98
C SER A 8 -12.71 -30.57 -41.51
N GLY A 9 -12.57 -31.78 -40.93
CA GLY A 9 -12.99 -32.05 -39.54
C GLY A 9 -11.92 -31.83 -38.47
N LEU A 10 -10.63 -31.79 -38.83
CA LEU A 10 -9.54 -31.78 -37.84
C LEU A 10 -9.16 -30.39 -37.32
N PHE A 11 -9.51 -29.32 -38.05
CA PHE A 11 -9.14 -27.94 -37.67
C PHE A 11 -10.05 -27.34 -36.59
N VAL A 12 -11.29 -27.80 -36.46
CA VAL A 12 -12.25 -27.24 -35.49
C VAL A 12 -12.03 -27.80 -34.08
N LEU A 13 -11.59 -29.06 -33.97
CA LEU A 13 -11.34 -29.70 -32.68
C LEU A 13 -10.06 -29.18 -32.00
N ALA A 14 -9.07 -28.75 -32.78
CA ALA A 14 -7.83 -28.16 -32.27
C ALA A 14 -8.05 -26.77 -31.63
N LEU A 15 -8.97 -25.96 -32.14
CA LEU A 15 -9.26 -24.62 -31.56
C LEU A 15 -9.98 -24.71 -30.19
N LEU A 16 -10.84 -25.70 -29.99
CA LEU A 16 -11.56 -25.90 -28.73
C LEU A 16 -10.64 -26.39 -27.59
N LEU A 17 -9.56 -27.11 -27.92
CA LEU A 17 -8.56 -27.56 -26.93
C LEU A 17 -7.65 -26.41 -26.48
N VAL A 18 -7.44 -25.38 -27.30
CA VAL A 18 -6.68 -24.17 -26.90
C VAL A 18 -7.53 -23.25 -26.02
N GLY A 19 -8.84 -23.17 -26.23
CA GLY A 19 -9.75 -22.36 -25.42
C GLY A 19 -9.96 -22.87 -23.99
N SER A 20 -9.76 -24.18 -23.76
CA SER A 20 -10.02 -24.83 -22.47
C SER A 20 -8.92 -24.65 -21.42
N ILE A 21 -7.72 -24.21 -21.83
CA ILE A 21 -6.53 -24.16 -20.95
C ILE A 21 -6.38 -22.79 -20.24
N ILE A 22 -7.13 -21.76 -20.65
CA ILE A 22 -6.97 -20.38 -20.12
C ILE A 22 -8.12 -19.95 -19.22
N ALA A 23 -8.76 -20.90 -18.51
CA ALA A 23 -9.48 -20.56 -17.29
C ALA A 23 -8.51 -20.58 -16.10
N ALA A 24 -7.37 -19.89 -16.24
CA ALA A 24 -6.53 -19.58 -15.09
C ALA A 24 -7.38 -18.74 -14.15
N LYS A 25 -7.76 -19.32 -13.01
CA LYS A 25 -8.50 -18.66 -11.94
C LYS A 25 -7.83 -17.31 -11.69
N ALA A 26 -8.54 -16.22 -11.99
CA ALA A 26 -8.01 -14.88 -11.83
C ALA A 26 -7.41 -14.80 -10.41
N PRO A 27 -6.17 -14.28 -10.26
CA PRO A 27 -5.57 -14.16 -8.94
C PRO A 27 -6.56 -13.42 -8.04
N ALA A 28 -6.78 -13.97 -6.84
CA ALA A 28 -7.68 -13.36 -5.86
C ALA A 28 -7.32 -11.88 -5.75
N GLU A 29 -8.32 -11.00 -5.91
CA GLU A 29 -8.11 -9.57 -5.92
C GLU A 29 -7.36 -9.19 -4.64
N GLY A 30 -6.17 -8.60 -4.81
CA GLY A 30 -5.30 -8.27 -3.70
C GLY A 30 -6.01 -7.31 -2.76
N LYS A 31 -5.89 -7.53 -1.44
CA LYS A 31 -6.45 -6.60 -0.45
C LYS A 31 -5.91 -5.20 -0.73
N GLN A 32 -6.82 -4.26 -0.99
CA GLN A 32 -6.47 -2.86 -1.18
C GLN A 32 -6.39 -2.15 0.16
N TYR A 33 -5.41 -1.26 0.29
CA TYR A 33 -5.18 -0.50 1.50
C TYR A 33 -5.03 0.97 1.17
N ASP A 34 -5.54 1.82 2.05
CA ASP A 34 -5.15 3.21 2.17
C ASP A 34 -3.95 3.31 3.12
N TYR A 35 -3.01 4.20 2.81
CA TYR A 35 -1.77 4.37 3.56
C TYR A 35 -1.62 5.82 4.01
N VAL A 36 -1.13 5.97 5.24
CA VAL A 36 -0.79 7.28 5.82
C VAL A 36 0.61 7.17 6.43
N MET A 37 1.49 8.07 6.05
CA MET A 37 2.80 8.24 6.67
C MET A 37 2.74 9.39 7.65
N VAL A 38 3.18 9.17 8.88
CA VAL A 38 3.36 10.20 9.90
C VAL A 38 4.84 10.25 10.26
N ARG A 39 5.48 11.40 10.07
CA ARG A 39 6.91 11.61 10.34
C ARG A 39 7.08 12.78 11.29
N ARG A 40 7.92 12.61 12.32
CA ARG A 40 8.41 13.72 13.13
C ARG A 40 9.79 14.14 12.67
N ALA A 41 10.02 15.44 12.53
CA ALA A 41 11.34 16.02 12.28
C ALA A 41 11.48 17.33 13.06
N GLY A 42 12.27 17.30 14.14
CA GLY A 42 12.43 18.46 15.02
C GLY A 42 11.11 18.91 15.64
N TYR A 43 10.64 20.09 15.24
CA TYR A 43 9.39 20.68 15.73
C TYR A 43 8.18 20.38 14.86
N ASP A 44 8.32 19.61 13.78
CA ASP A 44 7.22 19.35 12.86
C ASP A 44 6.79 17.89 12.85
N ILE A 45 5.49 17.68 12.67
CA ILE A 45 4.88 16.41 12.28
C ILE A 45 4.34 16.57 10.86
N ALA A 46 4.93 15.84 9.92
CA ALA A 46 4.42 15.73 8.56
C ALA A 46 3.51 14.50 8.44
N ILE A 47 2.36 14.68 7.79
CA ILE A 47 1.37 13.64 7.52
C ILE A 47 1.15 13.59 6.01
N SER A 48 1.37 12.42 5.40
CA SER A 48 1.20 12.20 3.96
C SER A 48 0.24 11.04 3.71
N GLY A 49 -0.86 11.30 3.00
CA GLY A 49 -1.87 10.30 2.62
C GLY A 49 -1.64 9.73 1.22
N SER A 50 -2.15 8.52 0.96
CA SER A 50 -2.05 7.86 -0.36
C SER A 50 -2.85 8.56 -1.46
N ASP A 51 -3.75 9.46 -1.08
CA ASP A 51 -4.58 10.28 -1.96
C ASP A 51 -3.95 11.64 -2.32
N GLY A 52 -2.68 11.84 -1.97
CA GLY A 52 -1.94 13.07 -2.25
C GLY A 52 -2.14 14.18 -1.22
N ARG A 53 -2.90 13.95 -0.14
CA ARG A 53 -2.98 14.91 0.97
C ARG A 53 -1.64 15.00 1.71
N TYR A 54 -1.20 16.23 1.98
CA TYR A 54 -0.01 16.53 2.77
C TYR A 54 -0.33 17.60 3.80
N GLU A 55 -0.02 17.35 5.06
CA GLU A 55 -0.24 18.26 6.18
C GLU A 55 1.04 18.35 7.03
N VAL A 56 1.40 19.55 7.48
CA VAL A 56 2.48 19.75 8.45
C VAL A 56 1.92 20.43 9.70
N ARG A 57 2.10 19.79 10.85
CA ARG A 57 1.72 20.31 12.17
C ARG A 57 2.96 20.72 12.93
N ASN A 58 3.04 22.00 13.28
CA ASN A 58 4.08 22.49 14.18
C ASN A 58 3.74 22.09 15.62
N ILE A 59 4.68 21.43 16.29
CA ILE A 59 4.63 21.12 17.71
C ILE A 59 5.19 22.32 18.47
N LYS A 60 4.34 23.00 19.25
CA LYS A 60 4.82 23.89 20.31
C LYS A 60 5.48 23.01 21.38
N SER A 61 6.80 22.90 21.34
CA SER A 61 7.57 22.15 22.32
C SER A 61 8.45 23.13 23.09
N GLU A 62 8.36 23.10 24.42
CA GLU A 62 9.32 23.77 25.31
C GLU A 62 10.69 23.06 25.32
N SER A 63 10.76 21.84 24.75
CA SER A 63 11.99 21.06 24.72
C SER A 63 12.85 21.39 23.49
N LYS A 64 14.17 21.29 23.68
CA LYS A 64 15.20 21.56 22.66
C LYS A 64 14.96 20.70 21.42
N HIS A 65 15.34 21.23 20.26
CA HIS A 65 15.28 20.61 18.92
C HIS A 65 15.87 19.19 18.82
N TRP A 66 16.57 18.74 19.86
CA TRP A 66 17.28 17.47 20.00
C TRP A 66 16.66 16.50 21.01
N SER A 67 15.44 16.76 21.51
CA SER A 67 14.76 15.83 22.41
C SER A 67 14.16 14.65 21.63
N TYR A 68 14.45 13.43 22.09
CA TYR A 68 13.79 12.18 21.68
C TYR A 68 12.35 12.08 22.20
N ASP A 69 11.66 13.21 22.37
CA ASP A 69 10.25 13.21 22.77
C ASP A 69 9.37 12.87 21.56
N GLU A 70 9.08 11.58 21.42
CA GLU A 70 8.17 11.06 20.40
C GLU A 70 6.70 11.11 20.82
N GLY A 71 6.38 11.64 22.01
CA GLY A 71 5.00 11.76 22.50
C GLY A 71 4.06 12.47 21.52
N PRO A 72 4.44 13.62 20.94
CA PRO A 72 3.63 14.29 19.91
C PRO A 72 3.38 13.42 18.67
N LEU A 73 4.36 12.63 18.24
CA LEU A 73 4.19 11.71 17.12
C LEU A 73 3.17 10.62 17.46
N PHE A 74 3.32 9.99 18.62
CA PHE A 74 2.41 8.93 19.07
C PHE A 74 0.99 9.43 19.28
N LYS A 75 0.80 10.70 19.67
CA LYS A 75 -0.53 11.31 19.71
C LYS A 75 -1.20 11.30 18.34
N VAL A 76 -0.48 11.67 17.28
CA VAL A 76 -1.02 11.65 15.91
C VAL A 76 -1.22 10.21 15.41
N VAL A 77 -0.33 9.28 15.73
CA VAL A 77 -0.50 7.84 15.43
C VAL A 77 -1.81 7.33 16.05
N ASN A 78 -2.03 7.60 17.35
CA ASN A 78 -3.26 7.20 18.05
C ASN A 78 -4.53 7.84 17.45
N GLU A 79 -4.44 9.08 16.94
CA GLU A 79 -5.55 9.70 16.20
C GLU A 79 -5.92 8.90 14.95
N PHE A 80 -4.94 8.35 14.22
CA PHE A 80 -5.21 7.50 13.05
C PHE A 80 -5.65 6.09 13.45
N GLU A 81 -5.11 5.52 14.52
CA GLU A 81 -5.59 4.24 15.06
C GLU A 81 -7.07 4.32 15.46
N SER A 82 -7.49 5.44 16.07
CA SER A 82 -8.91 5.70 16.38
C SER A 82 -9.82 5.78 15.13
N LYS A 83 -9.24 6.04 13.95
CA LYS A 83 -9.93 6.06 12.65
C LYS A 83 -9.89 4.71 11.93
N GLY A 84 -9.33 3.68 12.58
CA GLY A 84 -9.23 2.31 12.08
C GLY A 84 -8.01 2.04 11.20
N TYR A 85 -6.98 2.89 11.26
CA TYR A 85 -5.68 2.54 10.70
C TYR A 85 -4.91 1.65 11.68
N GLU A 86 -4.06 0.78 11.17
CA GLU A 86 -3.12 -0.03 11.95
C GLU A 86 -1.69 0.35 11.59
N VAL A 87 -0.78 0.30 12.56
CA VAL A 87 0.65 0.48 12.31
C VAL A 87 1.15 -0.66 11.43
N TYR A 88 1.66 -0.32 10.25
CA TYR A 88 2.25 -1.27 9.31
C TYR A 88 3.76 -1.35 9.45
N SER A 89 4.43 -0.21 9.63
CA SER A 89 5.87 -0.15 9.90
C SER A 89 6.28 1.11 10.64
N ALA A 90 7.40 1.05 11.35
CA ALA A 90 8.01 2.19 12.02
C ALA A 90 9.52 2.16 11.80
N ASN A 91 10.10 3.28 11.38
CA ASN A 91 11.52 3.40 11.07
C ASN A 91 12.10 4.70 11.63
N THR A 92 13.31 4.62 12.16
CA THR A 92 14.09 5.78 12.60
C THR A 92 15.15 6.14 11.57
N PHE A 93 15.28 7.42 11.27
CA PHE A 93 16.32 7.96 10.41
C PHE A 93 17.31 8.75 11.25
N SER A 94 18.53 8.21 11.40
CA SER A 94 19.58 8.73 12.28
C SER A 94 20.14 10.08 11.84
N THR A 95 20.11 10.38 10.53
CA THR A 95 20.64 11.64 9.99
C THR A 95 19.74 12.85 10.26
N THR A 96 18.46 12.63 10.57
CA THR A 96 17.48 13.71 10.80
C THR A 96 16.77 13.60 12.15
N ASN A 97 17.20 12.69 13.04
CA ASN A 97 16.50 12.34 14.28
C ASN A 97 14.97 12.26 14.06
N SER A 98 14.58 11.53 13.02
CA SER A 98 13.17 11.46 12.61
C SER A 98 12.66 10.05 12.79
N LEU A 99 11.59 9.91 13.57
CA LEU A 99 10.78 8.69 13.57
C LEU A 99 9.67 8.85 12.53
N CYS A 100 9.50 7.80 11.73
CA CYS A 100 8.49 7.71 10.69
C CYS A 100 7.65 6.46 10.96
N VAL A 101 6.33 6.63 10.99
CA VAL A 101 5.35 5.56 11.16
C VAL A 101 4.49 5.51 9.91
N LEU A 102 4.43 4.35 9.28
CA LEU A 102 3.53 4.07 8.18
C LEU A 102 2.34 3.29 8.73
N LEU A 103 1.15 3.85 8.56
CA LEU A 103 -0.12 3.23 8.92
C LEU A 103 -0.87 2.82 7.67
N ARG A 104 -1.73 1.80 7.80
CA ARG A 104 -2.61 1.34 6.72
C ARG A 104 -4.03 1.07 7.21
N LYS A 105 -5.01 1.13 6.31
CA LYS A 105 -6.40 0.75 6.57
C LYS A 105 -6.97 0.02 5.35
N PRO A 106 -7.69 -1.11 5.51
CA PRO A 106 -8.37 -1.74 4.38
C PRO A 106 -9.30 -0.75 3.67
N LYS A 107 -9.25 -0.72 2.32
CA LYS A 107 -10.18 0.07 1.51
C LYS A 107 -11.55 -0.59 1.42
#